data_AF-A0A9E1VZ58-F1
#
_entry.id   AF-A0A9E1VZ58-F1
#
_cell.length_a   1.000
_cell.length_b   1.000
_cell.length_c   1.000
_cell.angle_alpha   90.00
_cell.angle_beta   90.00
_cell.angle_gamma   90.00
#
_symmetry.space_group_name_H-M   'P 1'
#
loop_
_entity.id
_entity.type
_entity.pdbx_description
1 polymer ?
#
loop_
_entity_poly.entity_id
_entity_poly.type
_entity_poly.pdbx_seq_one_letter_code
_entity_poly.pdbx_strand_id
1 'polypeptide(L)'
;MLVFKNNIYETSSPGNQATSPDTDYDSNFDPRHFIEVALNQDEEVLSFIERQPKMYWREDFQQFYPHAGRSNSLLSLKDILNILQVGLNEKSCWHHMNTYHFCFLYDVLVRFSFNYNHDSLPEKLTLLPELKGKSVFLGSFITQYFFNRAFLVDPEHFNSLEREKKVQLGYDCPHLFGVVNGLAPTREEMALNESNDYPYTVFV
;
A
#
# COMPACT_ATOMS: atom_id res chain seq x y z
N MET A 1 9.14 6.84 9.69
CA MET A 1 9.26 5.44 9.24
C MET A 1 7.89 4.81 9.32
N LEU A 2 7.41 4.16 8.27
CA LEU A 2 6.09 3.54 8.25
C LEU A 2 6.10 2.16 8.90
N VAL A 3 5.12 1.88 9.75
CA VAL A 3 4.98 0.57 10.39
C VAL A 3 4.23 -0.39 9.48
N PHE A 4 4.87 -1.51 9.17
CA PHE A 4 4.31 -2.68 8.48
C PHE A 4 4.29 -3.88 9.43
N LYS A 5 3.74 -5.01 8.98
CA LYS A 5 3.78 -6.26 9.75
C LYS A 5 5.21 -6.75 9.98
N ASN A 6 6.04 -6.67 8.94
CA ASN A 6 7.48 -6.93 9.00
C ASN A 6 8.25 -5.63 8.72
N ASN A 7 9.43 -5.47 9.32
CA ASN A 7 10.20 -4.26 9.17
C ASN A 7 10.76 -4.12 7.75
N ILE A 8 10.25 -3.17 6.96
CA ILE A 8 10.74 -2.87 5.61
C ILE A 8 12.10 -2.14 5.61
N TYR A 9 12.54 -1.62 6.76
CA TYR A 9 13.79 -0.87 6.90
C TYR A 9 14.98 -1.75 7.32
N GLU A 10 14.73 -3.00 7.69
CA GLU A 10 15.79 -3.96 8.02
C GLU A 10 16.11 -4.83 6.82
N THR A 11 17.31 -4.66 6.28
CA THR A 11 17.83 -5.45 5.16
C THR A 11 18.34 -6.83 5.56
N SER A 12 18.32 -7.17 6.86
CA SER A 12 18.95 -8.37 7.41
C SER A 12 18.23 -8.89 8.65
N SER A 13 16.98 -9.36 8.47
CA SER A 13 16.27 -10.10 9.52
C SER A 13 16.25 -11.60 9.14
N PRO A 14 16.91 -12.50 9.90
CA PRO A 14 17.07 -13.92 9.54
C PRO A 14 15.80 -14.79 9.71
N GLY A 15 14.61 -14.18 9.85
CA GLY A 15 13.40 -14.87 10.30
C GLY A 15 12.32 -15.13 9.26
N ASN A 16 12.32 -14.44 8.12
CA ASN A 16 11.22 -14.54 7.17
C ASN A 16 11.74 -15.05 5.82
N GLN A 17 11.94 -16.36 5.74
CA GLN A 17 12.07 -17.06 4.46
C GLN A 17 10.83 -16.70 3.63
N ALA A 18 11.05 -15.93 2.57
CA ALA A 18 9.96 -15.61 1.68
C ALA A 18 9.54 -16.90 0.96
N THR A 19 8.23 -17.05 0.77
CA THR A 19 7.66 -18.12 -0.06
C THR A 19 7.74 -17.73 -1.53
N SER A 20 8.90 -17.24 -1.98
CA SER A 20 9.18 -17.14 -3.41
C SER A 20 9.82 -18.46 -3.85
N PRO A 21 9.71 -18.84 -5.14
CA PRO A 21 10.36 -20.05 -5.63
C PRO A 21 11.89 -19.94 -5.69
N ASP A 22 12.48 -18.79 -5.34
CA ASP A 22 13.88 -18.47 -5.62
C ASP A 22 14.57 -17.78 -4.42
N THR A 23 15.46 -18.52 -3.76
CA THR A 23 16.30 -18.03 -2.65
C THR A 23 17.12 -16.78 -2.98
N ASP A 24 17.50 -16.56 -4.25
CA ASP A 24 18.22 -15.36 -4.68
C ASP A 24 17.27 -14.15 -4.81
N TYR A 25 15.97 -14.35 -5.03
CA TYR A 25 14.99 -13.26 -4.96
C TYR A 25 14.88 -12.73 -3.53
N ASP A 26 14.65 -13.64 -2.57
CA ASP A 26 14.37 -13.29 -1.18
C ASP A 26 15.55 -12.58 -0.50
N SER A 27 16.77 -12.92 -0.92
CA SER A 27 18.00 -12.32 -0.38
C SER A 27 18.27 -10.91 -0.94
N ASN A 28 17.70 -10.57 -2.10
CA ASN A 28 18.02 -9.32 -2.80
C ASN A 28 16.84 -8.33 -2.84
N PHE A 29 15.60 -8.78 -2.67
CA PHE A 29 14.44 -7.92 -2.77
C PHE A 29 14.39 -6.90 -1.63
N ASP A 30 14.43 -5.61 -1.98
CA ASP A 30 14.31 -4.50 -1.03
C ASP A 30 12.85 -4.02 -0.97
N PRO A 31 12.10 -4.35 0.11
CA PRO A 31 10.69 -3.98 0.23
C PRO A 31 10.48 -2.47 0.36
N ARG A 32 11.43 -1.73 0.94
CA ARG A 32 11.34 -0.27 1.09
C ARG A 32 11.55 0.39 -0.27
N HIS A 33 12.59 -0.01 -1.01
CA HIS A 33 12.86 0.51 -2.34
C HIS A 33 11.70 0.25 -3.30
N PHE A 34 11.11 -0.95 -3.23
CA PHE A 34 9.90 -1.29 -3.98
C PHE A 34 8.73 -0.32 -3.72
N ILE A 35 8.42 -0.02 -2.46
CA ILE A 35 7.38 0.96 -2.11
C ILE A 35 7.76 2.37 -2.59
N GLU A 36 9.01 2.78 -2.38
CA GLU A 36 9.52 4.11 -2.73
C GLU A 36 9.35 4.39 -4.24
N VAL A 37 9.82 3.48 -5.09
CA VAL A 37 9.71 3.62 -6.55
C VAL A 37 8.26 3.60 -7.00
N ALA A 38 7.43 2.72 -6.43
CA ALA A 38 6.01 2.64 -6.77
C ALA A 38 5.25 3.93 -6.43
N LEU A 39 5.48 4.52 -5.26
CA LEU A 39 4.87 5.80 -4.88
C LEU A 39 5.35 6.96 -5.76
N ASN A 40 6.65 7.01 -6.08
CA ASN A 40 7.20 8.09 -6.90
C ASN A 40 6.65 8.07 -8.34
N GLN A 41 6.47 6.89 -8.94
CA GLN A 41 5.81 6.78 -10.25
C GLN A 41 4.34 7.20 -10.20
N ASP A 42 3.70 7.06 -9.04
CA ASP A 42 2.27 7.33 -8.90
C ASP A 42 1.90 8.81 -9.02
N GLU A 43 2.86 9.71 -8.76
CA GLU A 43 2.70 11.14 -8.99
C GLU A 43 2.29 11.46 -10.45
N GLU A 44 2.84 10.70 -11.42
CA GLU A 44 2.50 10.86 -12.83
C GLU A 44 1.07 10.40 -13.14
N VAL A 45 0.59 9.34 -12.47
CA VAL A 45 -0.77 8.82 -12.63
C VAL A 45 -1.78 9.82 -12.08
N LEU A 46 -1.57 10.36 -10.88
CA LEU A 46 -2.45 11.39 -10.32
C LEU A 46 -2.41 12.68 -11.15
N SER A 47 -1.22 13.07 -11.63
CA SER A 47 -1.07 14.22 -12.54
C SER A 47 -1.81 14.02 -13.87
N PHE A 48 -1.82 12.78 -14.39
CA PHE A 48 -2.59 12.44 -15.59
C PHE A 48 -4.09 12.64 -15.35
N ILE A 49 -4.64 12.11 -14.26
CA ILE A 49 -6.07 12.26 -13.92
C ILE A 49 -6.43 13.73 -13.71
N GLU A 50 -5.58 14.51 -13.01
CA GLU A 50 -5.80 15.94 -12.77
C GLU A 50 -5.96 16.75 -14.06
N ARG A 51 -5.29 16.33 -15.14
CA ARG A 51 -5.36 16.98 -16.47
C ARG A 51 -6.58 16.54 -17.28
N GLN A 52 -7.23 15.43 -16.93
CA GLN A 52 -8.42 14.97 -17.63
C GLN A 52 -9.63 15.86 -17.32
N PRO A 53 -10.57 16.01 -18.26
CA PRO A 53 -11.88 16.62 -17.97
C PRO A 53 -12.57 15.94 -16.79
N LYS A 54 -13.09 16.74 -15.84
CA LYS A 54 -13.71 16.24 -14.59
C LYS A 54 -14.83 15.21 -14.80
N MET A 55 -15.48 15.21 -15.96
CA MET A 55 -16.51 14.22 -16.29
C MET A 55 -16.00 12.79 -16.44
N TYR A 56 -14.69 12.58 -16.63
CA TYR A 56 -14.06 11.26 -16.72
C TYR A 56 -13.37 10.81 -15.43
N TRP A 57 -13.27 11.71 -14.43
CA TRP A 57 -12.51 11.42 -13.22
C TRP A 57 -13.01 10.19 -12.48
N ARG A 58 -14.33 9.96 -12.47
CA ARG A 58 -14.90 8.81 -11.77
C ARG A 58 -14.43 7.50 -12.39
N GLU A 59 -14.47 7.40 -13.71
CA GLU A 59 -14.02 6.25 -14.48
C GLU A 59 -12.51 6.07 -14.34
N ASP A 60 -11.75 7.16 -14.45
CA ASP A 60 -10.30 7.16 -14.25
C ASP A 60 -9.94 6.67 -12.84
N PHE A 61 -10.60 7.16 -11.79
CA PHE A 61 -10.37 6.68 -10.42
C PHE A 61 -10.70 5.20 -10.27
N GLN A 62 -11.78 4.71 -10.87
CA GLN A 62 -12.12 3.28 -10.79
C GLN A 62 -11.11 2.41 -11.54
N GLN A 63 -10.57 2.90 -12.66
CA GLN A 63 -9.58 2.18 -13.45
C GLN A 63 -8.21 2.14 -12.78
N PHE A 64 -7.73 3.29 -12.28
CA PHE A 64 -6.43 3.40 -11.65
C PHE A 64 -6.46 2.99 -10.17
N TYR A 65 -7.53 3.27 -9.44
CA TYR A 65 -7.65 3.00 -8.01
C TYR A 65 -8.98 2.27 -7.69
N PRO A 66 -9.11 0.98 -8.07
CA PRO A 66 -10.36 0.23 -7.90
C PRO A 66 -10.92 0.22 -6.47
N HIS A 67 -10.06 0.41 -5.46
CA HIS A 67 -10.44 0.43 -4.06
C HIS A 67 -10.38 1.85 -3.48
N ALA A 68 -9.24 2.53 -3.55
CA ALA A 68 -9.07 3.86 -2.96
C ALA A 68 -9.82 4.97 -3.73
N GLY A 69 -9.98 4.78 -5.04
CA GLY A 69 -10.70 5.68 -5.94
C GLY A 69 -12.21 5.74 -5.70
N ARG A 70 -12.77 4.82 -4.89
CA ARG A 70 -14.20 4.86 -4.50
C ARG A 70 -14.57 6.15 -3.77
N SER A 71 -13.62 6.76 -3.08
CA SER A 71 -13.79 8.09 -2.44
C SER A 71 -14.04 9.23 -3.43
N ASN A 72 -13.71 9.02 -4.71
CA ASN A 72 -13.84 9.98 -5.80
C ASN A 72 -13.21 11.35 -5.48
N SER A 73 -12.11 11.35 -4.73
CA SER A 73 -11.44 12.55 -4.23
C SER A 73 -9.97 12.57 -4.66
N LEU A 74 -9.66 13.30 -5.75
CA LEU A 74 -8.28 13.50 -6.19
C LEU A 74 -7.40 14.08 -5.07
N LEU A 75 -7.96 15.03 -4.32
CA LEU A 75 -7.27 15.70 -3.22
C LEU A 75 -6.85 14.68 -2.15
N SER A 76 -7.77 13.79 -1.75
CA SER A 76 -7.47 12.76 -0.75
C SER A 76 -6.40 11.78 -1.24
N LEU A 77 -6.42 11.38 -2.51
CA LEU A 77 -5.39 10.51 -3.08
C LEU A 77 -4.01 11.19 -3.09
N LYS A 78 -3.94 12.46 -3.51
CA LYS A 78 -2.69 13.26 -3.51
C LYS A 78 -2.17 13.48 -2.09
N ASP A 79 -3.05 13.77 -1.13
CA ASP A 79 -2.67 13.96 0.27
C ASP A 79 -2.13 12.65 0.87
N ILE A 80 -2.80 11.52 0.64
CA ILE A 80 -2.33 10.20 1.10
C ILE A 80 -0.98 9.84 0.46
N LEU A 81 -0.81 10.06 -0.85
CA LEU A 81 0.47 9.83 -1.53
C LEU A 81 1.61 10.59 -0.84
N ASN A 82 1.42 11.90 -0.63
CA ASN A 82 2.41 12.74 0.03
C ASN A 82 2.67 12.29 1.48
N ILE A 83 1.63 11.93 2.24
CA ILE A 83 1.76 11.40 3.60
C ILE A 83 2.61 10.12 3.60
N LEU A 84 2.39 9.21 2.66
CA LEU A 84 3.16 7.97 2.55
C LEU A 84 4.62 8.23 2.14
N GLN A 85 4.88 9.09 1.16
CA GLN A 85 6.24 9.44 0.74
C GLN A 85 7.03 10.10 1.87
N VAL A 86 6.43 11.05 2.59
CA VAL A 86 7.06 11.70 3.75
C VAL A 86 7.28 10.69 4.86
N GLY A 87 6.26 9.92 5.23
CA GLY A 87 6.35 8.94 6.32
C GLY A 87 7.34 7.81 6.04
N LEU A 88 7.51 7.42 4.78
CA LEU A 88 8.49 6.41 4.33
C LEU A 88 9.92 6.90 4.56
N ASN A 89 10.16 8.19 4.40
CA ASN A 89 11.48 8.84 4.47
C ASN A 89 11.80 9.47 5.82
N GLU A 90 10.80 9.72 6.67
CA GLU A 90 10.99 10.17 8.04
C GLU A 90 11.78 9.11 8.83
N LYS A 91 12.83 9.50 9.55
CA LYS A 91 13.71 8.58 10.29
C LYS A 91 13.65 8.75 11.80
N SER A 92 13.02 9.83 12.29
CA SER A 92 12.99 10.18 13.70
C SER A 92 11.98 9.38 14.52
N CYS A 93 10.87 8.95 13.91
CA CYS A 93 9.81 8.20 14.59
C CYS A 93 9.13 7.16 13.70
N TRP A 94 8.41 6.26 14.35
CA TRP A 94 7.58 5.24 13.72
C TRP A 94 6.14 5.74 13.59
N HIS A 95 5.50 5.41 12.48
CA HIS A 95 4.16 5.88 12.16
C HIS A 95 3.24 4.71 11.78
N HIS A 96 2.14 4.55 12.51
CA HIS A 96 1.09 3.60 12.17
C HIS A 96 0.21 4.15 11.05
N MET A 97 0.12 3.36 9.99
CA MET A 97 -0.83 3.54 8.91
C MET A 97 -2.19 2.95 9.29
N ASN A 98 -3.26 3.48 8.69
CA ASN A 98 -4.61 2.95 8.84
C ASN A 98 -5.13 2.38 7.50
N THR A 99 -6.40 2.01 7.47
CA THR A 99 -7.01 1.37 6.31
C THR A 99 -6.98 2.23 5.04
N TYR A 100 -7.10 3.57 5.12
CA TYR A 100 -7.02 4.44 3.93
C TYR A 100 -5.63 4.35 3.29
N HIS A 101 -4.59 4.42 4.11
CA HIS A 101 -3.19 4.31 3.67
C HIS A 101 -2.90 2.97 3.00
N PHE A 102 -3.29 1.85 3.65
CA PHE A 102 -3.07 0.52 3.09
C PHE A 102 -3.91 0.27 1.84
N CYS A 103 -5.14 0.79 1.77
CA CYS A 103 -5.99 0.69 0.59
C CYS A 103 -5.39 1.42 -0.62
N PHE A 104 -4.94 2.67 -0.42
CA PHE A 104 -4.26 3.42 -1.46
C PHE A 104 -2.98 2.71 -1.91
N LEU A 105 -2.11 2.36 -0.96
CA LEU A 105 -0.85 1.69 -1.25
C LEU A 105 -1.08 0.36 -1.99
N TYR A 106 -2.13 -0.40 -1.66
CA TYR A 106 -2.49 -1.62 -2.38
C TYR A 106 -2.71 -1.36 -3.87
N ASP A 107 -3.55 -0.39 -4.22
CA ASP A 107 -3.86 -0.06 -5.62
C ASP A 107 -2.60 0.37 -6.39
N VAL A 108 -1.75 1.19 -5.76
CA VAL A 108 -0.45 1.62 -6.32
C VAL A 108 0.45 0.41 -6.58
N LEU A 109 0.63 -0.46 -5.59
CA LEU A 109 1.51 -1.63 -5.72
C LEU A 109 0.98 -2.64 -6.74
N VAL A 110 -0.34 -2.82 -6.86
CA VAL A 110 -0.96 -3.68 -7.89
C VAL A 110 -0.61 -3.16 -9.28
N ARG A 111 -0.87 -1.88 -9.55
CA ARG A 111 -0.56 -1.26 -10.85
C ARG A 111 0.94 -1.33 -11.14
N PHE A 112 1.76 -0.90 -10.19
CA PHE A 112 3.21 -0.85 -10.37
C PHE A 112 3.78 -2.24 -10.64
N SER A 113 3.39 -3.25 -9.85
CA SER A 113 3.88 -4.63 -10.05
C SER A 113 3.44 -5.20 -11.39
N PHE A 114 2.20 -4.89 -11.82
CA PHE A 114 1.72 -5.32 -13.13
C PHE A 114 2.55 -4.71 -14.25
N ASN A 115 2.75 -3.39 -14.26
CA ASN A 115 3.55 -2.69 -15.27
C ASN A 115 5.00 -3.19 -15.26
N TYR A 116 5.65 -3.15 -14.09
CA TYR A 116 7.03 -3.62 -13.93
C TYR A 116 7.21 -5.03 -14.47
N ASN A 117 6.29 -5.96 -14.18
CA ASN A 117 6.43 -7.34 -14.65
C ASN A 117 6.36 -7.50 -16.18
N HIS A 118 5.70 -6.57 -16.88
CA HIS A 118 5.57 -6.53 -18.34
C HIS A 118 6.57 -5.59 -19.03
N ASP A 119 7.28 -4.76 -18.26
CA ASP A 119 8.31 -3.85 -18.78
C ASP A 119 9.50 -4.61 -19.37
N SER A 120 10.25 -3.87 -20.20
CA SER A 120 11.49 -4.36 -20.80
C SER A 120 12.58 -4.57 -19.74
N LEU A 121 13.56 -5.42 -20.04
CA LEU A 121 14.68 -5.66 -19.13
C LEU A 121 15.43 -4.36 -18.74
N PRO A 122 15.74 -3.42 -19.66
CA PRO A 122 16.37 -2.15 -19.29
C PRO A 122 15.54 -1.31 -18.29
N GLU A 123 14.23 -1.25 -18.47
CA GLU A 123 13.32 -0.53 -17.56
C GLU A 123 13.29 -1.21 -16.19
N LYS A 124 13.15 -2.54 -16.15
CA LYS A 124 13.21 -3.32 -14.91
C LYS A 124 14.49 -3.10 -14.11
N LEU A 125 15.63 -3.07 -14.80
CA LEU A 125 16.94 -2.82 -14.18
C LEU A 125 17.12 -1.37 -13.71
N THR A 126 16.38 -0.43 -14.31
CA THR A 126 16.36 0.97 -13.87
C THR A 126 15.54 1.13 -12.60
N LEU A 127 14.38 0.47 -12.53
CA LEU A 127 13.43 0.62 -11.43
C LEU A 127 13.79 -0.20 -10.19
N LEU A 128 14.12 -1.48 -10.36
CA LEU A 128 14.48 -2.40 -9.28
C LEU A 128 15.73 -3.20 -9.68
N PRO A 129 16.91 -2.58 -9.70
CA PRO A 129 18.17 -3.23 -10.09
C PRO A 129 18.49 -4.45 -9.23
N GLU A 130 18.12 -4.45 -7.95
CA GLU A 130 18.32 -5.54 -7.01
C GLU A 130 17.61 -6.83 -7.43
N LEU A 131 16.51 -6.73 -8.18
CA LEU A 131 15.79 -7.88 -8.72
C LEU A 131 16.43 -8.45 -9.99
N LYS A 132 17.42 -7.78 -10.58
CA LYS A 132 18.14 -8.24 -11.79
C LYS A 132 17.20 -8.64 -12.94
N GLY A 133 16.07 -7.94 -13.06
CA GLY A 133 15.04 -8.20 -14.08
C GLY A 133 14.02 -9.30 -13.76
N LYS A 134 14.09 -9.92 -12.58
CA LYS A 134 13.07 -10.88 -12.10
C LYS A 134 11.76 -10.18 -11.79
N SER A 135 10.65 -10.90 -11.91
CA SER A 135 9.32 -10.38 -11.60
C SER A 135 9.13 -10.11 -10.12
N VAL A 136 8.37 -9.06 -9.80
CA VAL A 136 7.86 -8.80 -8.45
C VAL A 136 6.74 -9.77 -8.12
N PHE A 137 6.85 -10.46 -6.98
CA PHE A 137 5.82 -11.33 -6.44
C PHE A 137 4.93 -10.59 -5.43
N LEU A 138 4.00 -9.76 -5.93
CA LEU A 138 3.15 -8.91 -5.10
C LEU A 138 2.36 -9.70 -4.03
N GLY A 139 1.86 -10.89 -4.34
CA GLY A 139 1.13 -11.71 -3.38
C GLY A 139 1.95 -12.05 -2.13
N SER A 140 3.24 -12.35 -2.30
CA SER A 140 4.18 -12.60 -1.20
C SER A 140 4.42 -11.33 -0.40
N PHE A 141 4.64 -10.19 -1.08
CA PHE A 141 4.80 -8.89 -0.43
C PHE A 141 3.60 -8.54 0.47
N ILE A 142 2.39 -8.61 -0.07
CA ILE A 142 1.18 -8.28 0.69
C ILE A 142 1.01 -9.22 1.90
N THR A 143 1.30 -10.50 1.75
CA THR A 143 1.18 -11.48 2.86
C THR A 143 2.17 -11.21 4.00
N GLN A 144 3.37 -10.71 3.66
CA GLN A 144 4.44 -10.46 4.62
C GLN A 144 4.34 -9.09 5.29
N TYR A 145 3.92 -8.06 4.55
CA TYR A 145 4.03 -6.68 5.02
C TYR A 145 2.68 -6.05 5.41
N PHE A 146 1.55 -6.46 4.81
CA PHE A 146 0.25 -5.87 5.17
C PHE A 146 -0.33 -6.55 6.40
N PHE A 147 -0.87 -5.75 7.32
CA PHE A 147 -1.55 -6.26 8.52
C PHE A 147 -2.83 -7.03 8.16
N ASN A 148 -3.60 -6.53 7.20
CA ASN A 148 -4.77 -7.19 6.65
C ASN A 148 -5.10 -6.62 5.27
N ARG A 149 -6.10 -7.22 4.62
CA ARG A 149 -6.66 -6.78 3.34
C ARG A 149 -8.17 -6.57 3.45
N ALA A 150 -8.67 -6.21 4.63
CA ALA A 150 -10.10 -6.14 4.90
C ALA A 150 -10.81 -5.13 3.99
N PHE A 151 -10.09 -4.10 3.51
CA PHE A 151 -10.58 -3.11 2.54
C PHE A 151 -10.93 -3.69 1.16
N LEU A 152 -10.53 -4.93 0.83
CA LEU A 152 -10.91 -5.60 -0.41
C LEU A 152 -12.32 -6.21 -0.36
N VAL A 153 -12.97 -6.20 0.80
CA VAL A 153 -14.34 -6.72 0.96
C VAL A 153 -15.32 -5.94 0.08
N ASP A 154 -16.30 -6.66 -0.46
CA ASP A 154 -17.41 -6.05 -1.16
C ASP A 154 -18.27 -5.19 -0.20
N PRO A 155 -18.69 -3.97 -0.57
CA PRO A 155 -19.47 -3.10 0.30
C PRO A 155 -20.83 -3.67 0.68
N GLU A 156 -21.54 -4.34 -0.24
CA GLU A 156 -22.84 -4.93 0.06
C GLU A 156 -22.69 -6.07 1.07
N HIS A 157 -21.69 -6.93 0.85
CA HIS A 157 -21.36 -7.99 1.81
C HIS A 157 -21.01 -7.41 3.17
N PHE A 158 -20.10 -6.45 3.24
CA PHE A 158 -19.69 -5.82 4.49
C PHE A 158 -20.86 -5.17 5.22
N ASN A 159 -21.75 -4.46 4.51
CA ASN A 159 -22.90 -3.79 5.11
C ASN A 159 -23.99 -4.78 5.57
N SER A 160 -24.07 -5.97 4.98
CA SER A 160 -25.02 -7.01 5.39
C SER A 160 -24.67 -7.67 6.74
N LEU A 161 -23.42 -7.56 7.19
CA LEU A 161 -22.95 -8.22 8.40
C LEU A 161 -23.28 -7.43 9.67
N GLU A 162 -23.79 -8.14 10.68
CA GLU A 162 -23.89 -7.65 12.05
C GLU A 162 -22.51 -7.43 12.67
N ARG A 163 -22.46 -6.63 13.75
CA ARG A 163 -21.21 -6.21 14.39
C ARG A 163 -20.38 -7.40 14.87
N GLU A 164 -21.02 -8.38 15.50
CA GLU A 164 -20.38 -9.57 16.05
C GLU A 164 -19.69 -10.38 14.94
N LYS A 165 -20.33 -10.46 13.77
CA LYS A 165 -19.77 -11.13 12.59
C LYS A 165 -18.60 -10.35 11.99
N LYS A 166 -18.67 -9.02 11.95
CA LYS A 166 -17.54 -8.18 11.51
C LYS A 166 -16.31 -8.42 12.39
N VAL A 167 -16.48 -8.42 13.71
CA VAL A 167 -15.36 -8.68 14.65
C VAL A 167 -14.80 -10.10 14.44
N GLN A 168 -15.65 -11.12 14.28
CA GLN A 168 -15.21 -12.50 14.02
C GLN A 168 -14.38 -12.64 12.74
N LEU A 169 -14.64 -11.80 11.73
CA LEU A 169 -13.96 -11.81 10.43
C LEU A 169 -12.75 -10.86 10.37
N GLY A 170 -12.42 -10.17 11.47
CA GLY A 170 -11.32 -9.19 11.52
C GLY A 170 -11.63 -7.88 10.79
N TYR A 171 -12.91 -7.52 10.71
CA TYR A 171 -13.41 -6.28 10.09
C TYR A 171 -13.61 -5.14 11.11
N ASP A 172 -12.85 -5.17 12.20
CA ASP A 172 -12.84 -4.18 13.28
C ASP A 172 -11.69 -3.17 13.17
N CYS A 173 -11.03 -3.14 12.00
CA CYS A 173 -9.93 -2.22 11.73
C CYS A 173 -10.39 -0.75 11.69
N PRO A 174 -9.59 0.20 12.22
CA PRO A 174 -9.91 1.63 12.17
C PRO A 174 -10.19 2.11 10.74
N HIS A 175 -11.25 2.92 10.60
CA HIS A 175 -11.67 3.55 9.34
C HIS A 175 -12.11 2.58 8.22
N LEU A 176 -12.19 1.27 8.48
CA LEU A 176 -12.54 0.28 7.46
C LEU A 176 -13.92 0.55 6.82
N PHE A 177 -14.92 0.95 7.63
CA PHE A 177 -16.24 1.31 7.12
C PHE A 177 -16.17 2.41 6.05
N GLY A 178 -15.39 3.46 6.30
CA GLY A 178 -15.24 4.58 5.39
C GLY A 178 -14.57 4.16 4.08
N VAL A 179 -13.48 3.41 4.18
CA VAL A 179 -12.78 2.87 3.01
C VAL A 179 -13.68 1.98 2.15
N VAL A 180 -14.36 1.01 2.77
CA VAL A 180 -15.21 0.05 2.05
C VAL A 180 -16.35 0.77 1.33
N ASN A 181 -16.98 1.74 1.99
CA ASN A 181 -18.10 2.50 1.44
C ASN A 181 -17.70 3.71 0.59
N GLY A 182 -16.41 3.91 0.32
CA GLY A 182 -15.95 5.02 -0.52
C GLY A 182 -16.20 6.41 0.08
N LEU A 183 -16.05 6.55 1.39
CA LEU A 183 -16.08 7.86 2.03
C LEU A 183 -14.71 8.53 1.85
N ALA A 184 -14.72 9.83 1.54
CA ALA A 184 -13.49 10.62 1.53
C ALA A 184 -13.01 10.82 2.97
N PRO A 185 -11.74 10.52 3.29
CA PRO A 185 -11.21 10.68 4.64
C PRO A 185 -11.09 12.16 5.03
N THR A 186 -11.26 12.47 6.31
CA THR A 186 -10.87 13.78 6.85
C THR A 186 -9.36 13.90 6.99
N ARG A 187 -8.86 15.10 7.29
CA ARG A 187 -7.42 15.32 7.54
C ARG A 187 -6.93 14.53 8.75
N GLU A 188 -7.75 14.46 9.80
CA GLU A 188 -7.47 13.70 11.01
C GLU A 188 -7.45 12.20 10.72
N GLU A 189 -8.38 11.71 9.88
CA GLU A 189 -8.39 10.30 9.46
C GLU A 189 -7.21 9.94 8.54
N MET A 190 -6.64 10.90 7.78
CA MET A 190 -5.41 10.67 6.99
C MET A 190 -4.14 10.86 7.81
N ALA A 191 -4.20 11.39 9.03
CA ALA A 191 -3.00 11.61 9.81
C ALA A 191 -2.33 10.27 10.17
N LEU A 192 -1.00 10.24 10.09
CA LEU A 192 -0.21 9.13 10.62
C LEU A 192 -0.19 9.20 12.15
N ASN A 193 -0.42 8.07 12.79
CA ASN A 193 -0.32 8.00 14.26
C ASN A 193 1.12 7.67 14.65
N GLU A 194 1.77 8.57 15.37
CA GLU A 194 3.11 8.32 15.92
C GLU A 194 3.09 7.16 16.91
N SER A 195 4.10 6.31 16.81
CA SER A 195 4.40 5.27 17.79
C SER A 195 5.47 5.79 18.74
N ASN A 196 5.18 5.74 20.04
CA ASN A 196 6.12 6.15 21.08
C ASN A 196 7.21 5.09 21.34
N ASP A 197 7.02 3.87 20.83
CA ASP A 197 7.86 2.71 21.09
C ASP A 197 8.34 2.06 19.77
N TYR A 198 9.34 1.19 19.87
CA TYR A 198 9.77 0.37 18.73
C TYR A 198 8.68 -0.67 18.41
N PRO A 199 8.10 -0.66 17.18
CA PRO A 199 6.85 -1.35 16.88
C PRO A 199 7.02 -2.85 16.55
N TYR A 200 8.26 -3.34 16.48
CA TYR A 200 8.55 -4.75 16.19
C TYR A 200 9.01 -5.49 17.45
N THR A 201 8.60 -6.73 17.59
CA THR A 201 9.08 -7.59 18.68
C THR A 201 10.55 -7.92 18.49
N VAL A 202 11.40 -7.47 19.41
CA VAL A 202 12.79 -7.95 19.52
C VAL A 202 12.74 -9.30 20.22
N PHE A 203 12.86 -10.40 19.49
CA PHE A 203 13.14 -11.69 20.11
C PHE A 203 14.61 -11.66 20.58
N VAL A 204 14.81 -11.51 21.89
CA VAL A 204 16.11 -11.61 22.58
C VAL A 204 16.37 -13.05 22.99
#